data_AF-A0A137Q7D5-F1
#
_entry.id   AF-A0A137Q7D5-F1
#
_cell.length_a   1.000
_cell.length_b   1.000
_cell.length_c   1.000
_cell.angle_alpha   90.00
_cell.angle_beta   90.00
_cell.angle_gamma   90.00
#
_symmetry.space_group_name_H-M   'P 1'
#
loop_
_entity.id
_entity.type
_entity.pdbx_description
1 polymer ?
#
loop_
_entity_poly.entity_id
_entity_poly.type
_entity_poly.pdbx_seq_one_letter_code
_entity_poly.pdbx_strand_id
1 'polypeptide(L)'
;MRLLGNSIHGLPPHHKCTLYQTCIIPLATYGFCLWYFTNLKCSKNLKMLQSLQQMVALWITGAFRTSPTGGTESLAGLIPLPLHLSKLAKYSAYQYATLNKSHPIFSLLSAPNSKGALPHPCSIDVLSTKNIQITSGLVVEADRSLFKLNEKFSQFYESNHPGFHILDNFSDYFSFFNYNRSNLEKLGIYFQRLDASLQSIHTSPDKVIVIVDGFIPPSITHSAIASY
;
A
#
# COMPACT_ATOMS: atom_id res chain seq x y z
N MET A 1 -5.32 0.67 -33.66
CA MET A 1 -5.60 -0.78 -33.81
C MET A 1 -7.00 -1.02 -34.37
N ARG A 2 -7.22 -0.88 -35.69
CA ARG A 2 -8.53 -1.16 -36.33
C ARG A 2 -8.58 -2.55 -37.01
N LEU A 3 -7.43 -3.24 -37.03
CA LEU A 3 -7.20 -4.44 -37.84
C LEU A 3 -7.75 -5.74 -37.23
N LEU A 4 -7.91 -5.82 -35.91
CA LEU A 4 -8.27 -7.07 -35.19
C LEU A 4 -9.77 -7.21 -34.91
N GLY A 5 -10.57 -6.23 -35.31
CA GLY A 5 -12.00 -6.17 -35.00
C GLY A 5 -12.84 -7.12 -35.86
N ASN A 6 -12.55 -7.15 -37.16
CA ASN A 6 -13.39 -7.74 -38.21
C ASN A 6 -12.62 -8.74 -39.10
N SER A 7 -11.46 -9.24 -38.66
CA SER A 7 -10.79 -10.31 -39.40
C SER A 7 -11.49 -11.65 -39.12
N ILE A 8 -11.45 -12.55 -40.09
CA ILE A 8 -12.03 -13.91 -40.05
C ILE A 8 -11.41 -14.73 -38.89
N HIS A 9 -10.28 -14.27 -38.33
CA HIS A 9 -9.56 -14.80 -37.17
C HIS A 9 -9.39 -13.75 -36.04
N GLY A 10 -10.34 -12.82 -35.90
CA GLY A 10 -10.26 -11.74 -34.92
C GLY A 10 -10.45 -12.22 -33.48
N LEU A 11 -10.01 -11.39 -32.52
CA LEU A 11 -10.25 -11.66 -31.10
C LEU A 11 -11.76 -11.59 -30.79
N PRO A 12 -12.32 -12.57 -30.04
CA PRO A 12 -13.71 -12.48 -29.61
C PRO A 12 -13.91 -11.30 -28.64
N PRO A 13 -15.11 -10.71 -28.54
CA PRO A 13 -15.40 -9.55 -27.71
C PRO A 13 -14.96 -9.70 -26.25
N HIS A 14 -15.12 -10.91 -25.69
CA HIS A 14 -14.67 -11.24 -24.33
C HIS A 14 -13.16 -11.00 -24.15
N HIS A 15 -12.31 -11.55 -25.03
CA HIS A 15 -10.86 -11.36 -24.94
C HIS A 15 -10.44 -9.90 -25.15
N LYS A 16 -11.15 -9.16 -26.01
CA LYS A 16 -10.92 -7.72 -26.18
C LYS A 16 -11.22 -6.96 -24.88
N CYS A 17 -12.31 -7.31 -24.20
CA CYS A 17 -12.69 -6.72 -22.93
C CYS A 17 -11.67 -7.05 -21.83
N THR A 18 -11.24 -8.31 -21.72
CA THR A 18 -10.18 -8.72 -20.78
C THR A 18 -8.91 -7.92 -21.00
N LEU A 19 -8.41 -7.85 -22.24
CA LEU A 19 -7.19 -7.11 -22.58
C LEU A 19 -7.29 -5.63 -22.17
N TYR A 20 -8.43 -5.00 -22.46
CA TYR A 20 -8.66 -3.62 -22.05
C TYR A 20 -8.61 -3.46 -20.52
N GLN A 21 -9.31 -4.31 -19.79
CA GLN A 21 -9.39 -4.24 -18.33
C GLN A 21 -8.05 -4.52 -17.65
N THR A 22 -7.26 -5.46 -18.17
CA THR A 22 -5.99 -5.86 -17.55
C THR A 22 -4.82 -4.97 -17.94
N CYS A 23 -4.78 -4.48 -19.18
CA CYS A 23 -3.60 -3.79 -19.71
C CYS A 23 -3.83 -2.27 -19.84
N ILE A 24 -4.99 -1.87 -20.37
CA ILE A 24 -5.22 -0.48 -20.76
C ILE A 24 -5.75 0.34 -19.59
N ILE A 25 -6.72 -0.18 -18.82
CA ILE A 25 -7.27 0.54 -17.67
C ILE A 25 -6.17 0.88 -16.67
N PRO A 26 -5.34 -0.07 -16.16
CA PRO A 26 -4.33 0.25 -15.16
C PRO A 26 -3.31 1.27 -15.66
N LEU A 27 -2.91 1.18 -16.93
CA LEU A 27 -2.00 2.13 -17.55
C LEU A 27 -2.61 3.54 -17.66
N ALA A 28 -3.86 3.63 -18.11
CA ALA A 28 -4.58 4.89 -18.27
C ALA A 28 -4.89 5.55 -16.92
N THR A 29 -5.13 4.75 -15.87
CA THR A 29 -5.47 5.24 -14.53
C THR A 29 -4.27 5.37 -13.60
N TYR A 30 -3.06 4.94 -13.98
CA TYR A 30 -1.87 4.94 -13.09
C TYR A 30 -1.63 6.30 -12.42
N GLY A 31 -1.77 7.39 -13.18
CA GLY A 31 -1.56 8.75 -12.70
C GLY A 31 -2.78 9.43 -12.06
N PHE A 32 -3.88 8.73 -11.80
CA PHE A 32 -5.13 9.38 -11.35
C PHE A 32 -4.95 10.19 -10.07
N CYS A 33 -4.12 9.72 -9.14
CA CYS A 33 -3.81 10.38 -7.87
C CYS A 33 -3.22 11.80 -8.02
N LEU A 34 -2.68 12.14 -9.20
CA LEU A 34 -2.07 13.46 -9.45
C LEU A 34 -3.06 14.51 -9.97
N TRP A 35 -4.23 14.12 -10.47
CA TRP A 35 -5.16 15.05 -11.14
C TRP A 35 -6.63 14.83 -10.82
N TYR A 36 -6.99 13.73 -10.15
CA TYR A 36 -8.36 13.42 -9.74
C TYR A 36 -8.54 13.77 -8.26
N PHE A 37 -8.90 15.01 -7.99
CA PHE A 37 -9.16 15.52 -6.63
C PHE A 37 -10.63 15.92 -6.47
N THR A 38 -11.15 15.91 -5.23
CA THR A 38 -12.56 16.29 -5.00
C THR A 38 -12.85 17.73 -5.39
N ASN A 39 -11.90 18.63 -5.12
CA ASN A 39 -12.06 20.08 -5.30
C ASN A 39 -11.74 20.53 -6.73
N LEU A 40 -10.95 19.73 -7.47
CA LEU A 40 -10.48 20.05 -8.82
C LEU A 40 -10.60 18.80 -9.69
N LYS A 41 -11.81 18.53 -10.17
CA LYS A 41 -12.01 17.51 -11.20
C LYS A 41 -11.45 18.05 -12.51
N CYS A 42 -10.27 17.59 -12.92
CA CYS A 42 -9.67 17.95 -14.20
C CYS A 42 -10.53 17.43 -15.37
N SER A 43 -11.45 18.28 -15.84
CA SER A 43 -12.42 17.96 -16.91
C SER A 43 -11.73 17.48 -18.19
N LYS A 44 -10.55 18.02 -18.51
CA LYS A 44 -9.79 17.65 -19.71
C LYS A 44 -9.32 16.19 -19.69
N ASN A 45 -8.64 15.77 -18.62
CA ASN A 45 -8.13 14.41 -18.47
C ASN A 45 -9.29 13.40 -18.42
N LEU A 46 -10.37 13.75 -17.71
CA LEU A 46 -11.56 12.90 -17.64
C LEU A 46 -12.21 12.72 -19.02
N LYS A 47 -12.37 13.80 -19.81
CA LYS A 47 -12.91 13.73 -21.18
C LYS A 47 -12.03 12.89 -22.11
N MET A 48 -10.71 13.04 -22.01
CA MET A 48 -9.77 12.22 -22.79
C MET A 48 -9.91 10.74 -22.45
N LEU A 49 -10.01 10.42 -21.15
CA LEU A 49 -10.23 9.06 -20.69
C LEU A 49 -11.57 8.50 -21.19
N GLN A 50 -12.66 9.27 -21.09
CA GLN A 50 -13.98 8.90 -21.61
C GLN A 50 -13.96 8.65 -23.12
N SER A 51 -13.26 9.49 -23.90
CA SER A 51 -13.12 9.26 -25.34
C SER A 51 -12.38 7.95 -25.65
N LEU A 52 -11.36 7.61 -24.85
CA LEU A 52 -10.63 6.36 -24.97
C LEU A 52 -11.56 5.18 -24.67
N GLN A 53 -12.32 5.23 -23.57
CA GLN A 53 -13.26 4.15 -23.24
C GLN A 53 -14.35 4.00 -24.30
N GLN A 54 -14.90 5.09 -24.85
CA GLN A 54 -15.87 5.02 -25.92
C GLN A 54 -15.30 4.36 -27.18
N MET A 55 -14.06 4.70 -27.57
CA MET A 55 -13.38 4.04 -28.69
C MET A 55 -13.22 2.53 -28.46
N VAL A 56 -12.90 2.13 -27.23
CA VAL A 56 -12.76 0.72 -26.87
C VAL A 56 -14.11 0.01 -26.83
N ALA A 57 -15.15 0.63 -26.27
CA ALA A 57 -16.50 0.07 -26.24
C ALA A 57 -17.01 -0.21 -27.66
N LEU A 58 -16.78 0.72 -28.61
CA LEU A 58 -17.08 0.53 -30.03
C LEU A 58 -16.26 -0.61 -30.66
N TRP A 59 -14.98 -0.74 -30.29
CA TRP A 59 -14.11 -1.81 -30.79
C TRP A 59 -14.50 -3.21 -30.27
N ILE A 60 -14.97 -3.29 -29.02
CA ILE A 60 -15.44 -4.54 -28.39
C ILE A 60 -16.78 -4.96 -28.99
N THR A 61 -17.75 -4.04 -29.00
CA THR A 61 -19.14 -4.31 -29.42
C THR A 61 -19.32 -4.36 -30.93
N GLY A 62 -18.44 -3.71 -31.70
CA GLY A 62 -18.63 -3.51 -33.14
C GLY A 62 -19.78 -2.53 -33.47
N ALA A 63 -20.27 -1.77 -32.48
CA ALA A 63 -21.37 -0.83 -32.66
C ALA A 63 -20.99 0.35 -33.59
N PHE A 64 -22.00 1.06 -34.10
CA PHE A 64 -21.79 2.21 -34.97
C PHE A 64 -21.12 3.37 -34.22
N ARG A 65 -20.39 4.21 -34.96
CA ARG A 65 -19.73 5.40 -34.38
C ARG A 65 -20.69 6.36 -33.67
N THR A 66 -21.94 6.40 -34.11
CA THR A 66 -23.02 7.24 -33.56
C THR A 66 -23.74 6.59 -32.38
N SER A 67 -23.37 5.37 -31.99
CA SER A 67 -24.00 4.69 -30.87
C SER A 67 -23.74 5.42 -29.54
N PRO A 68 -24.76 5.50 -28.65
CA PRO A 68 -24.65 6.24 -27.40
C PRO A 68 -23.63 5.61 -26.44
N THR A 69 -22.79 6.43 -25.81
CA THR A 69 -21.69 5.97 -24.94
C THR A 69 -22.15 5.08 -23.80
N GLY A 70 -23.20 5.48 -23.07
CA GLY A 70 -23.70 4.68 -21.93
C GLY A 70 -24.23 3.32 -22.35
N GLY A 71 -24.82 3.20 -23.54
CA GLY A 71 -25.31 1.93 -24.08
C GLY A 71 -24.20 1.03 -24.59
N THR A 72 -23.17 1.58 -25.24
CA THR A 72 -22.05 0.77 -25.73
C THR A 72 -21.14 0.30 -24.60
N GLU A 73 -20.96 1.10 -23.55
CA GLU A 73 -20.24 0.70 -22.34
C GLU A 73 -20.94 -0.45 -21.61
N SER A 74 -22.26 -0.37 -21.43
CA SER A 74 -23.03 -1.42 -20.76
C SER A 74 -23.03 -2.72 -21.57
N LEU A 75 -23.21 -2.65 -22.89
CA LEU A 75 -23.11 -3.81 -23.78
C LEU A 75 -21.69 -4.41 -23.82
N ALA A 76 -20.66 -3.58 -23.67
CA ALA A 76 -19.27 -4.04 -23.58
C ALA A 76 -18.90 -4.63 -22.21
N GLY A 77 -19.79 -4.51 -21.20
CA GLY A 77 -19.51 -4.90 -19.82
C GLY A 77 -18.45 -4.02 -19.13
N LEU A 78 -18.33 -2.76 -19.54
CA LEU A 78 -17.38 -1.80 -18.98
C LEU A 78 -18.03 -0.92 -17.91
N ILE A 79 -17.30 -0.67 -16.82
CA ILE A 79 -17.71 0.30 -15.80
C ILE A 79 -17.47 1.71 -16.36
N PRO A 80 -18.43 2.65 -16.29
CA PRO A 80 -18.20 4.04 -16.69
C PRO A 80 -16.96 4.63 -15.99
N LEU A 81 -16.03 5.24 -16.74
CA LEU A 81 -14.76 5.71 -16.17
C LEU A 81 -14.88 6.65 -14.96
N PRO A 82 -15.83 7.61 -14.91
CA PRO A 82 -15.98 8.45 -13.73
C PRO A 82 -16.28 7.63 -12.45
N LEU A 83 -17.05 6.55 -12.59
CA LEU A 83 -17.34 5.64 -11.49
C LEU A 83 -16.10 4.80 -11.13
N HIS A 84 -15.37 4.32 -12.12
CA HIS A 84 -14.11 3.59 -11.89
C HIS A 84 -13.07 4.45 -11.13
N LEU A 85 -12.90 5.73 -11.50
CA LEU A 85 -12.02 6.65 -10.78
C LEU A 85 -12.52 6.92 -9.36
N SER A 86 -13.83 7.06 -9.17
CA SER A 86 -14.39 7.23 -7.81
C SER A 86 -14.17 5.98 -6.94
N LYS A 87 -14.21 4.79 -7.55
CA LYS A 87 -13.88 3.52 -6.91
C LYS A 87 -12.41 3.53 -6.48
N LEU A 88 -11.48 3.84 -7.40
CA LEU A 88 -10.05 3.91 -7.09
C LEU A 88 -9.73 4.91 -5.96
N ALA A 89 -10.35 6.09 -5.97
CA ALA A 89 -10.18 7.09 -4.91
C ALA A 89 -10.69 6.61 -3.54
N LYS A 90 -11.73 5.79 -3.50
CA LYS A 90 -12.16 5.14 -2.25
C LYS A 90 -11.18 4.06 -1.81
N TYR A 91 -10.68 3.25 -2.75
CA TYR A 91 -9.68 2.23 -2.43
C TYR A 91 -8.38 2.83 -1.88
N SER A 92 -7.90 3.94 -2.44
CA SER A 92 -6.72 4.62 -1.88
C SER A 92 -6.97 5.10 -0.44
N ALA A 93 -8.16 5.64 -0.15
CA ALA A 93 -8.54 6.01 1.21
C ALA A 93 -8.49 4.81 2.19
N TYR A 94 -9.03 3.67 1.79
CA TYR A 94 -8.95 2.44 2.58
C TYR A 94 -7.50 1.96 2.75
N GLN A 95 -6.66 2.05 1.71
CA GLN A 95 -5.24 1.72 1.83
C GLN A 95 -4.57 2.56 2.93
N TYR A 96 -4.78 3.89 2.94
CA TYR A 96 -4.27 4.75 4.00
C TYR A 96 -4.79 4.34 5.39
N ALA A 97 -6.07 3.98 5.50
CA ALA A 97 -6.65 3.53 6.77
C ALA A 97 -5.97 2.26 7.29
N THR A 98 -5.67 1.31 6.40
CA THR A 98 -5.03 0.02 6.71
C THR A 98 -3.52 0.10 6.98
N LEU A 99 -2.87 1.25 6.76
CA LEU A 99 -1.45 1.38 7.07
C LEU A 99 -1.19 1.31 8.60
N ASN A 100 -0.16 0.54 8.97
CA ASN A 100 0.99 1.06 9.70
C ASN A 100 0.79 2.28 10.63
N LYS A 101 0.33 2.23 11.89
CA LYS A 101 0.42 3.40 12.79
C LYS A 101 1.80 4.07 12.77
N SER A 102 2.87 3.29 12.63
CA SER A 102 4.26 3.78 12.51
C SER A 102 4.64 4.33 11.12
N HIS A 103 3.71 4.38 10.16
CA HIS A 103 4.00 4.77 8.78
C HIS A 103 4.24 6.30 8.68
N PRO A 104 5.29 6.76 7.98
CA PRO A 104 5.69 8.17 7.96
C PRO A 104 4.63 9.11 7.36
N ILE A 105 3.74 8.59 6.50
CA ILE A 105 2.62 9.38 5.95
C ILE A 105 1.76 10.00 7.07
N PHE A 106 1.57 9.31 8.20
CA PHE A 106 0.77 9.84 9.30
C PHE A 106 1.39 11.10 9.94
N SER A 107 2.70 11.31 9.80
CA SER A 107 3.38 12.54 10.21
C SER A 107 3.05 13.73 9.31
N LEU A 108 2.60 13.48 8.07
CA LEU A 108 2.21 14.52 7.10
C LEU A 108 0.72 14.87 7.17
N LEU A 109 -0.11 13.98 7.72
CA LEU A 109 -1.56 14.19 7.84
C LEU A 109 -1.89 15.14 9.00
N SER A 110 -3.16 15.55 9.09
CA SER A 110 -3.60 16.41 10.18
C SER A 110 -3.62 15.64 11.52
N ALA A 111 -3.43 16.35 12.64
CA ALA A 111 -3.48 15.82 14.00
C ALA A 111 -4.55 14.74 14.28
N PRO A 112 -5.83 14.86 13.88
CA PRO A 112 -6.82 13.78 14.07
C PRO A 112 -6.50 12.47 13.33
N ASN A 113 -5.82 12.56 12.19
CA ASN A 113 -5.46 11.41 11.36
C ASN A 113 -4.02 10.92 11.61
N SER A 114 -3.22 11.62 12.43
CA SER A 114 -1.80 11.30 12.64
C SER A 114 -1.55 10.00 13.41
N LYS A 115 -2.59 9.36 13.96
CA LYS A 115 -2.50 8.11 14.74
C LYS A 115 -1.42 8.12 15.84
N GLY A 116 -1.11 9.30 16.38
CA GLY A 116 -0.07 9.51 17.42
C GLY A 116 1.33 9.78 16.88
N ALA A 117 1.51 9.93 15.57
CA ALA A 117 2.77 10.38 14.98
C ALA A 117 3.04 11.85 15.29
N LEU A 118 4.31 12.19 15.49
CA LEU A 118 4.75 13.58 15.61
C LEU A 118 4.60 14.28 14.25
N PRO A 119 4.14 15.55 14.21
CA PRO A 119 3.94 16.26 12.95
C PRO A 119 5.29 16.60 12.29
N HIS A 120 5.38 16.36 10.98
CA HIS A 120 6.53 16.77 10.16
C HIS A 120 6.45 18.29 9.89
N PRO A 121 7.58 18.99 9.66
CA PRO A 121 7.59 20.39 9.21
C PRO A 121 6.84 20.68 7.89
N CYS A 122 6.48 19.63 7.16
CA CYS A 122 5.70 19.69 5.91
C CYS A 122 4.31 19.06 6.06
N SER A 123 3.83 18.90 7.29
CA SER A 123 2.48 18.40 7.57
C SER A 123 1.40 19.38 7.12
N ILE A 124 0.21 18.85 6.90
CA ILE A 124 -0.98 19.66 6.56
C ILE A 124 -1.27 20.70 7.64
N ASP A 125 -0.97 20.39 8.91
CA ASP A 125 -1.22 21.29 10.04
C ASP A 125 -0.42 22.60 9.98
N VAL A 126 0.68 22.64 9.21
CA VAL A 126 1.46 23.87 8.97
C VAL A 126 0.73 24.82 8.02
N LEU A 127 -0.17 24.32 7.17
CA LEU A 127 -0.93 25.13 6.24
C LEU A 127 -2.09 25.83 6.95
N SER A 128 -2.34 27.09 6.59
CA SER A 128 -3.57 27.79 7.00
C SER A 128 -4.81 27.05 6.48
N THR A 129 -5.91 27.07 7.23
CA THR A 129 -7.19 26.44 6.85
C THR A 129 -7.68 26.84 5.45
N LYS A 130 -7.48 28.10 5.05
CA LYS A 130 -7.79 28.60 3.70
C LYS A 130 -6.94 27.89 2.64
N ASN A 131 -5.64 27.73 2.89
CA ASN A 131 -4.73 27.05 1.98
C ASN A 131 -5.09 25.56 1.87
N ILE A 132 -5.40 24.90 3.00
CA ILE A 132 -5.84 23.49 2.99
C ILE A 132 -7.06 23.29 2.08
N GLN A 133 -8.03 24.21 2.08
CA GLN A 133 -9.23 24.10 1.24
C GLN A 133 -8.92 24.26 -0.26
N ILE A 134 -8.00 25.17 -0.60
CA ILE A 134 -7.64 25.48 -1.99
C ILE A 134 -6.66 24.44 -2.54
N THR A 135 -5.76 23.92 -1.70
CA THR A 135 -4.75 22.95 -2.12
C THR A 135 -5.41 21.65 -2.55
N SER A 136 -5.05 21.22 -3.76
CA SER A 136 -5.31 19.89 -4.28
C SER A 136 -4.00 19.13 -4.29
N GLY A 137 -3.96 18.02 -3.56
CA GLY A 137 -2.75 17.24 -3.42
C GLY A 137 -3.08 15.91 -2.76
N LEU A 138 -2.20 14.93 -2.97
CA LEU A 138 -2.41 13.56 -2.51
C LEU A 138 -2.61 13.48 -1.00
N VAL A 139 -1.75 14.16 -0.23
CA VAL A 139 -1.80 14.14 1.25
C VAL A 139 -3.09 14.80 1.75
N VAL A 140 -3.48 15.92 1.17
CA VAL A 140 -4.72 16.65 1.53
C VAL A 140 -5.96 15.83 1.19
N GLU A 141 -5.96 15.15 0.04
CA GLU A 141 -7.06 14.26 -0.35
C GLU A 141 -7.13 13.01 0.53
N ALA A 142 -5.97 12.42 0.87
CA ALA A 142 -5.88 11.32 1.82
C ALA A 142 -6.49 11.72 3.18
N ASP A 143 -6.10 12.88 3.72
CA ASP A 143 -6.61 13.40 4.99
C ASP A 143 -8.14 13.58 4.97
N ARG A 144 -8.68 14.23 3.92
CA ARG A 144 -10.13 14.41 3.75
C ARG A 144 -10.89 13.11 3.56
N SER A 145 -10.30 12.15 2.86
CA SER A 145 -10.94 10.88 2.53
C SER A 145 -11.02 9.95 3.73
N LEU A 146 -10.03 9.97 4.63
CA LEU A 146 -10.03 9.20 5.88
C LEU A 146 -11.23 9.54 6.77
N PHE A 147 -11.62 10.82 6.86
CA PHE A 147 -12.81 11.23 7.61
C PHE A 147 -14.13 10.70 7.05
N LYS A 148 -14.17 10.35 5.76
CA LYS A 148 -15.39 9.85 5.10
C LYS A 148 -15.56 8.33 5.21
N LEU A 149 -14.60 7.63 5.80
CA LEU A 149 -14.64 6.18 5.93
C LEU A 149 -15.55 5.80 7.09
N ASN A 150 -16.63 5.08 6.78
CA ASN A 150 -17.54 4.54 7.79
C ASN A 150 -17.07 3.18 8.32
N GLU A 151 -16.29 2.46 7.52
CA GLU A 151 -15.82 1.11 7.83
C GLU A 151 -14.51 1.16 8.62
N LYS A 152 -14.46 0.40 9.72
CA LYS A 152 -13.24 0.22 10.50
C LYS A 152 -12.53 -1.04 10.02
N PHE A 153 -11.28 -0.88 9.60
CA PHE A 153 -10.41 -2.01 9.24
C PHE A 153 -9.38 -2.22 10.34
N SER A 154 -9.20 -3.46 10.77
CA SER A 154 -8.04 -3.82 11.56
C SER A 154 -6.80 -3.80 10.65
N GLN A 155 -5.70 -3.25 11.15
CA GLN A 155 -4.47 -3.10 10.39
C GLN A 155 -3.87 -4.45 9.99
N PHE A 156 -4.02 -5.42 10.88
CA PHE A 156 -3.74 -6.83 10.64
C PHE A 156 -4.97 -7.61 11.06
N TYR A 157 -5.23 -8.71 10.37
CA TYR A 157 -6.08 -9.76 10.91
C TYR A 157 -5.31 -10.47 12.04
N GLU A 158 -6.00 -11.04 13.03
CA GLU A 158 -5.35 -11.60 14.23
C GLU A 158 -4.27 -12.64 13.89
N SER A 159 -4.53 -13.50 12.89
CA SER A 159 -3.54 -14.48 12.42
C SER A 159 -2.36 -13.88 11.66
N ASN A 160 -2.48 -12.62 11.22
CA ASN A 160 -1.53 -11.95 10.34
C ASN A 160 -0.66 -10.91 11.05
N HIS A 161 -0.65 -10.92 12.38
CA HIS A 161 0.26 -10.08 13.13
C HIS A 161 1.72 -10.54 12.88
N PRO A 162 2.64 -9.59 12.59
CA PRO A 162 4.06 -9.91 12.48
C PRO A 162 4.53 -10.67 13.74
N GLY A 163 5.21 -11.81 13.56
CA GLY A 163 5.65 -12.69 14.64
C GLY A 163 4.68 -13.83 15.01
N PHE A 164 3.41 -13.79 14.58
CA PHE A 164 2.45 -14.88 14.83
C PHE A 164 2.41 -15.96 13.74
N HIS A 165 3.00 -15.71 12.57
CA HIS A 165 3.01 -16.65 11.45
C HIS A 165 4.07 -17.75 11.54
N ILE A 166 5.10 -17.56 12.36
CA ILE A 166 6.14 -18.56 12.56
C ILE A 166 5.75 -19.36 13.80
N LEU A 167 5.07 -20.48 13.60
CA LEU A 167 5.04 -21.53 14.62
C LEU A 167 6.47 -22.06 14.70
N ASP A 168 7.23 -21.58 15.68
CA ASP A 168 8.57 -22.09 15.95
C ASP A 168 8.45 -23.50 16.54
N ASN A 169 8.40 -24.50 15.67
CA ASN A 169 8.39 -25.92 16.05
C ASN A 169 9.68 -26.35 16.77
N PHE A 170 10.67 -25.47 16.82
CA PHE A 170 11.99 -25.71 17.39
C PHE A 170 12.30 -24.68 18.49
N SER A 171 11.28 -24.09 19.11
CA SER A 171 11.46 -23.15 20.24
C SER A 171 12.37 -23.73 21.32
N ASP A 172 12.30 -25.05 21.52
CA ASP A 172 13.07 -25.79 22.51
C ASP A 172 14.57 -25.93 22.15
N TYR A 173 14.94 -25.68 20.88
CA TYR A 173 16.32 -25.67 20.42
C TYR A 173 17.01 -24.31 20.60
N PHE A 174 16.25 -23.25 20.92
CA PHE A 174 16.78 -21.91 21.10
C PHE A 174 16.76 -21.50 22.57
N SER A 175 17.94 -21.21 23.12
CA SER A 175 18.07 -20.57 24.43
C SER A 175 18.35 -19.07 24.25
N PHE A 176 17.40 -18.23 24.66
CA PHE A 176 17.57 -16.78 24.62
C PHE A 176 18.28 -16.28 25.88
N PHE A 177 19.35 -15.51 25.69
CA PHE A 177 20.06 -14.84 26.78
C PHE A 177 19.93 -13.32 26.60
N ASN A 178 18.92 -12.74 27.24
CA ASN A 178 18.75 -11.29 27.26
C ASN A 178 19.61 -10.66 28.36
N TYR A 179 20.57 -9.82 27.95
CA TYR A 179 21.45 -9.12 28.87
C TYR A 179 21.15 -7.61 28.90
N ASN A 180 20.88 -7.07 30.08
CA ASN A 180 20.68 -5.63 30.27
C ASN A 180 22.03 -4.95 30.55
N ARG A 181 22.52 -4.14 29.59
CA ARG A 181 23.83 -3.45 29.65
C ARG A 181 24.03 -2.48 30.81
N SER A 182 22.99 -2.13 31.55
CA SER A 182 23.03 -1.07 32.58
C SER A 182 23.75 -1.45 33.89
N ASN A 183 24.03 -2.73 34.16
CA ASN A 183 24.67 -3.15 35.41
C ASN A 183 26.07 -3.75 35.16
N LEU A 184 27.13 -3.07 35.60
CA LEU A 184 28.54 -3.43 35.34
C LEU A 184 28.97 -4.76 35.99
N GLU A 185 28.46 -5.11 37.17
CA GLU A 185 28.84 -6.37 37.84
C GLU A 185 28.27 -7.58 37.09
N LYS A 186 27.04 -7.46 36.60
CA LYS A 186 26.40 -8.49 35.77
C LYS A 186 27.09 -8.63 34.41
N LEU A 187 27.78 -7.60 33.95
CA LEU A 187 28.49 -7.55 32.67
C LEU A 187 29.74 -8.44 32.70
N GLY A 188 30.49 -8.39 33.81
CA GLY A 188 31.64 -9.25 34.04
C GLY A 188 31.25 -10.72 34.09
N ILE A 189 30.18 -11.07 34.82
CA ILE A 189 29.67 -12.44 34.90
C ILE A 189 29.19 -12.94 33.52
N TYR A 190 28.56 -12.06 32.75
CA TYR A 190 28.11 -12.37 31.40
C TYR A 190 29.29 -12.70 30.47
N PHE A 191 30.33 -11.86 30.44
CA PHE A 191 31.52 -12.12 29.62
C PHE A 191 32.20 -13.42 30.00
N GLN A 192 32.40 -13.69 31.30
CA GLN A 192 33.00 -14.94 31.77
C GLN A 192 32.21 -16.17 31.30
N ARG A 193 30.88 -16.11 31.33
CA ARG A 193 30.02 -17.20 30.85
C ARG A 193 30.06 -17.35 29.34
N LEU A 194 30.14 -16.24 28.60
CA LEU A 194 30.23 -16.24 27.14
C LEU A 194 31.57 -16.83 26.69
N ASP A 195 32.66 -16.43 27.33
CA ASP A 195 34.01 -16.97 27.10
C ASP A 195 34.07 -18.48 27.39
N ALA A 196 33.50 -18.92 28.52
CA ALA A 196 33.40 -20.35 28.84
C ALA A 196 32.60 -21.13 27.78
N SER A 197 31.51 -20.53 27.27
CA SER A 197 30.69 -21.13 26.22
C SER A 197 31.45 -21.20 24.89
N LEU A 198 32.15 -20.13 24.50
CA LEU A 198 33.01 -20.10 23.32
C LEU A 198 34.11 -21.16 23.39
N GLN A 199 34.79 -21.29 24.53
CA GLN A 199 35.81 -22.32 24.74
C GLN A 199 35.24 -23.74 24.61
N SER A 200 34.06 -23.98 25.17
CA SER A 200 33.37 -25.28 25.06
C SER A 200 32.93 -25.63 23.63
N ILE A 201 32.72 -24.60 22.79
CA ILE A 201 32.32 -24.77 21.39
C ILE A 201 33.56 -24.99 20.52
N HIS A 202 34.63 -24.23 20.74
CA HIS A 202 35.91 -24.41 20.03
C HIS A 202 36.54 -25.79 20.25
N THR A 203 36.27 -26.44 21.38
CA THR A 203 36.76 -27.78 21.70
C THR A 203 35.96 -28.90 21.03
N SER A 204 34.75 -28.61 20.54
CA SER A 204 33.89 -29.59 19.86
C SER A 204 33.86 -29.34 18.35
N PRO A 205 34.20 -30.33 17.50
CA PRO A 205 34.23 -30.15 16.04
C PRO A 205 32.83 -30.00 15.41
N ASP A 206 31.77 -30.37 16.13
CA ASP A 206 30.40 -30.45 15.59
C ASP A 206 29.56 -29.18 15.84
N LYS A 207 30.15 -28.13 16.42
CA LYS A 207 29.44 -26.90 16.78
C LYS A 207 29.97 -25.71 15.98
N VAL A 208 29.07 -24.90 15.45
CA VAL A 208 29.38 -23.69 14.67
C VAL A 208 28.87 -22.47 15.41
N ILE A 209 29.69 -21.41 15.44
CA ILE A 209 29.33 -20.12 16.01
C ILE A 209 28.96 -19.19 14.86
N VAL A 210 27.78 -18.61 14.93
CA VAL A 210 27.35 -17.54 14.01
C VAL A 210 27.19 -16.27 14.82
N ILE A 211 27.98 -15.25 14.47
CA ILE A 211 27.89 -13.92 15.06
C ILE A 211 27.20 -13.02 14.05
N VAL A 212 26.06 -12.45 14.44
CA VAL A 212 25.31 -11.51 13.61
C VAL A 212 25.25 -10.20 14.37
N ASP A 213 25.65 -9.10 13.71
CA ASP A 213 25.43 -7.77 14.24
C ASP A 213 23.95 -7.41 14.05
N GLY A 214 23.19 -7.43 15.14
CA GLY A 214 21.75 -7.22 15.14
C GLY A 214 21.37 -6.09 16.08
N PHE A 215 20.82 -5.01 15.55
CA PHE A 215 20.25 -3.94 16.35
C PHE A 215 18.79 -4.27 16.69
N ILE A 216 18.54 -4.70 17.93
CA ILE A 216 17.18 -4.82 18.45
C ILE A 216 16.77 -3.45 19.01
N PRO A 217 15.79 -2.76 18.40
CA PRO A 217 15.34 -1.49 18.93
C PRO A 217 14.69 -1.71 20.31
N PRO A 218 14.88 -0.80 21.28
CA PRO A 218 14.43 -0.98 22.66
C PRO A 218 12.90 -1.01 22.81
N SER A 219 12.15 -0.62 21.79
CA SER A 219 10.68 -0.64 21.80
C SER A 219 10.13 -1.72 20.86
N ILE A 220 9.19 -2.50 21.38
CA ILE A 220 8.38 -3.48 20.63
C ILE A 220 7.62 -2.82 19.46
N THR A 221 7.34 -1.51 19.53
CA THR A 221 6.69 -0.80 18.41
C THR A 221 7.61 -0.57 17.21
N HIS A 222 8.92 -0.67 17.41
CA HIS A 222 9.95 -0.46 16.39
C HIS A 222 10.53 -1.78 15.87
N SER A 223 10.20 -2.92 16.49
CA SER A 223 10.73 -4.23 16.10
C SER A 223 10.31 -4.68 14.69
N ALA A 224 9.16 -4.19 14.20
CA ALA A 224 8.68 -4.48 12.84
C ALA A 224 9.52 -3.81 11.72
N ILE A 225 10.53 -3.00 12.06
CA ILE A 225 11.39 -2.34 11.07
C ILE A 225 12.52 -3.27 10.59
N ALA A 226 12.85 -4.32 11.36
CA ALA A 226 13.99 -5.20 11.08
C ALA A 226 13.63 -6.52 10.37
N SER A 227 12.35 -6.73 10.03
CA SER A 227 11.88 -7.90 9.29
C SER A 227 11.57 -7.52 7.83
N TYR A 228 12.61 -7.25 7.05
CA TYR A 228 12.60 -7.29 5.59
C TYR A 228 13.81 -8.08 5.12
#